data_AF-A0A482UTD6-F1
#
_entry.id   AF-A0A482UTD6-F1
#
_cell.length_a   1.000
_cell.length_b   1.000
_cell.length_c   1.000
_cell.angle_alpha   90.00
_cell.angle_beta   90.00
_cell.angle_gamma   90.00
#
_symmetry.space_group_name_H-M   'P 1'
#
loop_
_entity.id
_entity.type
_entity.pdbx_description
1 polymer ?
#
loop_
_entity_poly.entity_id
_entity_poly.type
_entity_poly.pdbx_seq_one_letter_code
_entity_poly.pdbx_strand_id
1 'polypeptide(L)'
;MVMLMLPHKLPSTNMDSLTSTGDSQSYLPSLSSTSLDELNDAVIHKKHTHEYLTRRLVRTKTNSGHFDISSLLMNYSTDPYEFDDEILLDIAIAMWEFYGLFSEFSFTKDACKQFLRSIRALYNPENSFHNFKHVWSVMHTCFQILYHGADKFLSKLDILAVFIASICHDVRHPGNSNAFESAIQSDVYRTYKRENEVCVLERYHASITETLLSQEWCKDILLYNFSPVMRANLIKQVQFIIMGTDMAKHHYLVTEVR
;
A
#
# COMPACT_ATOMS: atom_id res chain seq x y z
N MET A 1 16.71 -20.11 4.67
CA MET A 1 15.38 -20.75 4.77
C MET A 1 14.88 -20.57 6.21
N VAL A 2 14.40 -19.36 6.55
CA VAL A 2 13.81 -19.09 7.87
C VAL A 2 12.32 -19.32 7.73
N MET A 3 11.88 -20.44 8.29
CA MET A 3 10.49 -20.87 8.32
C MET A 3 9.75 -19.99 9.34
N LEU A 4 8.99 -19.00 8.87
CA LEU A 4 8.11 -18.17 9.70
C LEU A 4 6.91 -19.03 10.16
N MET A 5 7.08 -19.72 11.29
CA MET A 5 5.98 -20.32 12.05
C MET A 5 5.29 -19.19 12.84
N LEU A 6 4.09 -18.79 12.43
CA LEU A 6 3.20 -17.95 13.23
C LEU A 6 2.27 -18.85 14.07
N PRO A 7 1.98 -18.51 15.34
CA PRO A 7 1.10 -19.32 16.18
C PRO A 7 -0.37 -19.19 15.75
N HIS A 8 -1.05 -20.33 15.71
CA HIS A 8 -2.50 -20.42 15.58
C HIS A 8 -3.17 -19.87 16.85
N LYS A 9 -4.10 -18.91 16.66
CA LYS A 9 -5.00 -18.26 17.63
C LYS A 9 -4.50 -16.93 18.21
N LEU A 10 -5.11 -15.85 17.71
CA LEU A 10 -5.18 -14.56 18.39
C LEU A 10 -6.37 -14.55 19.38
N PRO A 11 -6.27 -13.89 20.55
CA PRO A 11 -7.36 -13.77 21.50
C PRO A 11 -8.43 -12.77 21.06
N SER A 12 -9.69 -13.11 21.28
CA SER A 12 -10.87 -12.27 21.02
C SER A 12 -10.97 -11.13 22.04
N THR A 13 -10.90 -9.88 21.58
CA THR A 13 -11.24 -8.70 22.39
C THR A 13 -12.68 -8.26 22.09
N ASN A 14 -13.53 -8.34 23.12
CA ASN A 14 -14.88 -7.76 23.13
C ASN A 14 -14.77 -6.23 23.15
N MET A 15 -15.41 -5.57 22.18
CA MET A 15 -15.76 -4.16 22.26
C MET A 15 -17.26 -4.00 22.02
N ASP A 16 -18.05 -4.26 23.06
CA ASP A 16 -19.45 -3.83 23.15
C ASP A 16 -19.58 -2.87 24.32
N SER A 17 -19.67 -1.58 24.02
CA SER A 17 -20.51 -0.59 24.71
C SER A 17 -20.05 0.81 24.31
N LEU A 18 -20.92 1.54 23.60
CA LEU A 18 -21.11 2.99 23.72
C LEU A 18 -22.31 3.36 22.83
N THR A 19 -23.48 3.41 23.46
CA THR A 19 -24.65 4.14 22.97
C THR A 19 -24.47 5.62 23.31
N SER A 20 -24.53 6.51 22.32
CA SER A 20 -24.90 7.91 22.57
C SER A 20 -25.66 8.51 21.40
N THR A 21 -26.88 8.93 21.71
CA THR A 21 -27.70 9.91 21.01
C THR A 21 -26.99 11.27 20.87
N GLY A 22 -27.15 11.97 19.74
CA GLY A 22 -26.93 13.42 19.68
C GLY A 22 -26.40 13.97 18.35
N ASP A 23 -27.31 14.60 17.62
CA ASP A 23 -27.17 15.75 16.71
C ASP A 23 -26.20 15.74 15.51
N SER A 24 -26.86 15.77 14.35
CA SER A 24 -26.37 16.10 13.02
C SER A 24 -25.81 17.54 12.94
N GLN A 25 -24.51 17.67 12.71
CA GLN A 25 -23.91 18.83 12.04
C GLN A 25 -22.91 18.36 10.98
N SER A 26 -23.28 18.59 9.73
CA SER A 26 -22.44 18.39 8.55
C SER A 26 -21.26 19.38 8.57
N TYR A 27 -20.08 18.91 8.94
CA TYR A 27 -18.83 19.60 8.68
C TYR A 27 -18.29 19.16 7.31
N LEU A 28 -18.70 19.87 6.25
CA LEU A 28 -17.95 19.86 5.01
C LEU A 28 -16.74 20.80 5.18
N PRO A 29 -15.49 20.36 4.94
CA PRO A 29 -14.36 21.27 4.88
C PRO A 29 -14.53 22.19 3.67
N SER A 30 -14.42 23.51 3.87
CA SER A 30 -14.36 24.46 2.77
C SER A 30 -13.12 24.18 1.91
N LEU A 31 -13.33 23.84 0.64
CA LEU A 31 -12.26 23.78 -0.36
C LEU A 31 -11.61 25.16 -0.45
N SER A 32 -10.37 25.29 0.05
CA SER A 32 -9.57 26.49 -0.21
C SER A 32 -9.22 26.51 -1.69
N SER A 33 -9.45 27.64 -2.34
CA SER A 33 -8.99 27.87 -3.71
C SER A 33 -7.46 27.94 -3.69
N THR A 34 -6.80 26.83 -4.02
CA THR A 34 -5.34 26.80 -4.19
C THR A 34 -4.95 27.82 -5.25
N SER A 35 -4.03 28.73 -4.91
CA SER A 35 -3.62 29.81 -5.81
C SER A 35 -2.85 29.26 -7.02
N LEU A 36 -2.87 30.00 -8.14
CA LEU A 36 -2.10 29.64 -9.34
C LEU A 36 -0.59 29.58 -9.07
N ASP A 37 -0.11 30.36 -8.11
CA ASP A 37 1.30 30.39 -7.70
C ASP A 37 1.68 29.12 -6.94
N GLU A 38 0.86 28.65 -6.00
CA GLU A 38 1.05 27.36 -5.31
C GLU A 38 1.00 26.16 -6.27
N LEU A 39 0.13 26.23 -7.29
CA LEU A 39 0.07 25.21 -8.34
C LEU A 39 1.34 25.20 -9.19
N ASN A 40 1.89 26.36 -9.55
CA ASN A 40 3.14 26.48 -10.28
C ASN A 40 4.33 25.98 -9.45
N ASP A 41 4.40 26.33 -8.17
CA ASP A 41 5.47 25.88 -7.26
C ASP A 41 5.45 24.35 -7.08
N ALA A 42 4.27 23.74 -6.97
CA ALA A 42 4.14 22.29 -6.92
C ALA A 42 4.61 21.61 -8.23
N VAL A 43 4.30 22.20 -9.39
CA VAL A 43 4.77 21.71 -10.70
C VAL A 43 6.29 21.85 -10.84
N ILE A 44 6.85 22.97 -10.40
CA ILE A 44 8.29 23.25 -10.40
C ILE A 44 9.02 22.29 -9.45
N HIS A 45 8.49 22.05 -8.25
CA HIS A 45 9.05 21.07 -7.32
C HIS A 45 9.02 19.66 -7.92
N LYS A 46 7.91 19.23 -8.54
CA LYS A 46 7.85 17.92 -9.21
C LYS A 46 8.87 17.80 -10.34
N LYS A 47 9.08 18.87 -11.13
CA LYS A 47 10.13 18.91 -12.17
C LYS A 47 11.54 18.82 -11.59
N HIS A 48 11.86 19.56 -10.53
CA HIS A 48 13.18 19.50 -9.90
C HIS A 48 13.45 18.16 -9.20
N THR A 49 12.46 17.59 -8.51
CA THR A 49 12.55 16.24 -7.94
C THR A 49 12.68 15.18 -9.04
N HIS A 50 11.96 15.34 -10.16
CA HIS A 50 12.11 14.48 -11.33
C HIS A 50 13.52 14.58 -11.94
N GLU A 51 14.07 15.78 -12.15
CA GLU A 51 15.44 15.94 -12.66
C GLU A 51 16.49 15.40 -11.67
N TYR A 52 16.30 15.61 -10.37
CA TYR A 52 17.19 15.10 -9.34
C TYR A 52 17.19 13.56 -9.29
N LEU A 53 16.01 12.95 -9.32
CA LEU A 53 15.87 11.49 -9.38
C LEU A 53 16.38 10.94 -10.71
N THR A 54 16.12 11.62 -11.82
CA THR A 54 16.65 11.22 -13.14
C THR A 54 18.16 11.19 -13.14
N ARG A 55 18.83 12.17 -12.53
CA ARG A 55 20.30 12.17 -12.42
C ARG A 55 20.85 11.09 -11.49
N ARG A 56 20.07 10.61 -10.50
CA ARG A 56 20.51 9.69 -9.45
C ARG A 56 20.13 8.22 -9.72
N LEU A 57 19.01 7.97 -10.40
CA LEU A 57 18.46 6.66 -10.72
C LEU A 57 19.00 6.06 -12.03
N VAL A 58 19.74 6.82 -12.84
CA VAL A 58 20.35 6.41 -14.13
C VAL A 58 21.40 5.29 -14.03
N ARG A 59 21.68 4.72 -12.84
CA ARG A 59 22.74 3.70 -12.69
C ARG A 59 22.31 2.50 -11.85
N THR A 60 21.48 1.64 -12.42
CA THR A 60 21.41 0.22 -12.04
C THR A 60 21.84 -0.62 -13.25
N LYS A 61 23.01 -1.26 -13.13
CA LYS A 61 23.47 -2.25 -14.12
C LYS A 61 22.73 -3.55 -13.88
N THR A 62 22.00 -4.04 -14.89
CA THR A 62 21.56 -5.44 -14.95
C THR A 62 22.21 -6.13 -16.15
N ASN A 63 22.16 -7.45 -16.18
CA ASN A 63 22.76 -8.26 -17.26
C ASN A 63 22.06 -8.09 -18.62
N SER A 64 20.91 -7.41 -18.68
CA SER A 64 20.03 -7.28 -19.85
C SER A 64 20.08 -5.92 -20.56
N GLY A 65 20.85 -4.95 -20.07
CA GLY A 65 20.97 -3.62 -20.69
C GLY A 65 21.06 -2.47 -19.68
N HIS A 66 21.19 -1.24 -20.16
CA HIS A 66 20.99 -0.04 -19.33
C HIS A 66 19.53 0.36 -19.41
N PHE A 67 18.83 0.32 -18.28
CA PHE A 67 17.48 0.84 -18.15
C PHE A 67 17.50 2.06 -17.25
N ASP A 68 16.85 3.14 -17.68
CA ASP A 68 16.65 4.31 -16.84
C ASP A 68 15.40 4.10 -15.98
N ILE A 69 15.58 3.83 -14.70
CA ILE A 69 14.49 3.68 -13.72
C ILE A 69 13.54 4.87 -13.76
N SER A 70 14.05 6.07 -14.05
CA SER A 70 13.28 7.31 -14.09
C SER A 70 12.28 7.32 -15.24
N SER A 71 12.71 6.80 -16.40
CA SER A 71 11.85 6.61 -17.56
C SER A 71 10.76 5.57 -17.29
N LEU A 72 11.09 4.45 -16.63
CA LEU A 72 10.11 3.43 -16.25
C LEU A 72 9.11 3.93 -15.19
N LEU A 73 9.62 4.67 -14.20
CA LEU A 73 8.81 5.25 -13.14
C LEU A 73 7.70 6.16 -13.70
N MET A 74 8.01 6.94 -14.74
CA MET A 74 7.05 7.86 -15.35
C MET A 74 6.22 7.23 -16.49
N ASN A 75 6.59 6.04 -16.98
CA ASN A 75 5.85 5.38 -18.02
C ASN A 75 4.64 4.63 -17.44
N TYR A 76 3.44 5.20 -17.60
CA TYR A 76 2.16 4.58 -17.24
C TYR A 76 1.96 3.18 -17.86
N SER A 77 2.56 2.92 -19.03
CA SER A 77 2.40 1.65 -19.76
C SER A 77 3.44 0.60 -19.38
N THR A 78 4.14 0.76 -18.25
CA THR A 78 5.15 -0.21 -17.82
C THR A 78 4.49 -1.55 -17.48
N ASP A 79 4.83 -2.58 -18.25
CA ASP A 79 4.39 -3.95 -17.97
C ASP A 79 5.34 -4.59 -16.94
N PRO A 80 4.88 -4.92 -15.71
CA PRO A 80 5.72 -5.52 -14.69
C PRO A 80 6.24 -6.93 -15.06
N TYR A 81 5.63 -7.60 -16.03
CA TYR A 81 6.04 -8.93 -16.48
C TYR A 81 7.29 -8.90 -17.38
N GLU A 82 7.68 -7.73 -17.89
CA GLU A 82 8.91 -7.54 -18.68
C GLU A 82 10.18 -7.44 -17.84
N PHE A 83 10.06 -7.36 -16.50
CA PHE A 83 11.18 -7.10 -15.59
C PHE A 83 11.33 -8.16 -14.51
N ASP A 84 12.55 -8.34 -14.01
CA ASP A 84 12.80 -9.15 -12.80
C ASP A 84 12.23 -8.46 -11.56
N ASP A 85 11.81 -9.26 -10.56
CA ASP A 85 11.28 -8.72 -9.29
C ASP A 85 12.24 -7.75 -8.60
N GLU A 86 13.55 -7.99 -8.67
CA GLU A 86 14.55 -7.08 -8.07
C GLU A 86 14.57 -5.69 -8.72
N ILE A 87 14.32 -5.59 -10.02
CA ILE A 87 14.20 -4.31 -10.72
C ILE A 87 12.92 -3.60 -10.27
N LEU A 88 11.81 -4.34 -10.16
CA LEU A 88 10.55 -3.81 -9.67
C LEU A 88 10.67 -3.27 -8.23
N LEU A 89 11.41 -3.97 -7.37
CA LEU A 89 11.72 -3.50 -6.01
C LEU A 89 12.53 -2.19 -6.03
N ASP A 90 13.50 -2.04 -6.93
CA ASP A 90 14.27 -0.81 -7.06
C ASP A 90 13.40 0.37 -7.56
N ILE A 91 12.46 0.12 -8.47
CA ILE A 91 11.49 1.14 -8.91
C ILE A 91 10.52 1.49 -7.77
N ALA A 92 10.07 0.53 -6.96
CA ALA A 92 9.24 0.81 -5.79
C ALA A 92 9.96 1.69 -4.75
N ILE A 93 11.27 1.46 -4.54
CA ILE A 93 12.12 2.32 -3.71
C ILE A 93 12.21 3.73 -4.33
N ALA A 94 12.33 3.84 -5.65
CA ALA A 94 12.35 5.12 -6.34
C ALA A 94 11.03 5.90 -6.16
N MET A 95 9.86 5.22 -6.11
CA MET A 95 8.58 5.86 -5.79
C MET A 95 8.58 6.47 -4.39
N TRP A 96 9.13 5.76 -3.39
CA TRP A 96 9.25 6.27 -2.03
C TRP A 96 10.22 7.46 -1.93
N GLU A 97 11.31 7.41 -2.70
CA GLU A 97 12.29 8.50 -2.79
C GLU A 97 11.69 9.74 -3.45
N PHE A 98 10.88 9.57 -4.50
CA PHE A 98 10.18 10.65 -5.18
C PHE A 98 9.30 11.46 -4.24
N TYR A 99 8.59 10.79 -3.35
CA TYR A 99 7.76 11.47 -2.35
C TYR A 99 8.53 11.87 -1.08
N GLY A 100 9.86 11.74 -1.04
CA GLY A 100 10.67 12.17 0.10
C GLY A 100 10.40 11.40 1.39
N LEU A 101 9.85 10.18 1.30
CA LEU A 101 9.43 9.41 2.47
C LEU A 101 10.63 8.98 3.33
N PHE A 102 11.80 8.76 2.70
CA PHE A 102 13.03 8.42 3.41
C PHE A 102 13.49 9.54 4.34
N SER A 103 13.50 10.79 3.87
CA SER A 103 13.89 11.94 4.69
C SER A 103 12.83 12.27 5.75
N GLU A 104 11.55 12.24 5.36
CA GLU A 104 10.43 12.57 6.25
C GLU A 104 10.40 11.66 7.49
N PHE A 105 10.54 10.35 7.25
CA PHE A 105 10.38 9.33 8.28
C PHE A 105 11.69 8.73 8.76
N SER A 106 12.81 9.24 8.24
CA SER A 106 14.16 8.75 8.52
C SER A 106 14.30 7.24 8.26
N PHE A 107 13.69 6.77 7.16
CA PHE A 107 13.86 5.39 6.68
C PHE A 107 15.20 5.23 5.97
N THR A 108 15.77 4.03 6.02
CA THR A 108 16.90 3.65 5.15
C THR A 108 16.38 2.92 3.90
N LYS A 109 17.11 3.02 2.78
CA LYS A 109 16.76 2.27 1.56
C LYS A 109 16.84 0.76 1.78
N ASP A 110 17.79 0.31 2.60
CA ASP A 110 17.95 -1.10 2.93
C ASP A 110 16.77 -1.63 3.77
N ALA A 111 16.30 -0.85 4.74
CA ALA A 111 15.10 -1.16 5.51
C ALA A 111 13.88 -1.31 4.61
N CYS A 112 13.67 -0.35 3.70
CA CYS A 112 12.59 -0.38 2.73
C CYS A 112 12.72 -1.60 1.78
N LYS A 113 13.91 -1.86 1.23
CA LYS A 113 14.13 -3.01 0.34
C LYS A 113 13.89 -4.34 1.05
N GLN A 114 14.34 -4.47 2.30
CA GLN A 114 14.11 -5.65 3.11
C GLN A 114 12.62 -5.86 3.39
N PHE A 115 11.90 -4.79 3.74
CA PHE A 115 10.44 -4.82 3.90
C PHE A 115 9.75 -5.30 2.61
N LEU A 116 10.06 -4.69 1.47
CA LEU A 116 9.44 -5.05 0.18
C LEU A 116 9.78 -6.49 -0.24
N ARG A 117 10.99 -6.99 0.02
CA ARG A 117 11.35 -8.40 -0.19
C ARG A 117 10.55 -9.35 0.70
N SER A 118 10.35 -8.99 1.97
CA SER A 118 9.50 -9.76 2.88
C SER A 118 8.06 -9.83 2.37
N ILE A 119 7.51 -8.73 1.83
CA ILE A 119 6.19 -8.71 1.20
C ILE A 119 6.16 -9.58 -0.06
N ARG A 120 7.13 -9.43 -0.97
CA ARG A 120 7.24 -10.23 -2.19
C ARG A 120 7.23 -11.73 -1.90
N ALA A 121 7.90 -12.16 -0.83
CA ALA A 121 7.96 -13.57 -0.42
C ALA A 121 6.61 -14.15 0.04
N LEU A 122 5.61 -13.31 0.32
CA LEU A 122 4.26 -13.73 0.74
C LEU A 122 3.29 -13.92 -0.43
N TYR A 123 3.69 -13.58 -1.66
CA TYR A 123 2.89 -13.84 -2.86
C TYR A 123 3.25 -15.18 -3.49
N ASN A 124 2.23 -15.90 -3.94
CA ASN A 124 2.42 -17.17 -4.65
C ASN A 124 2.71 -16.90 -6.14
N PRO A 125 3.88 -17.28 -6.68
CA PRO A 125 4.18 -17.11 -8.10
C PRO A 125 3.32 -17.98 -9.01
N GLU A 126 2.71 -19.06 -8.50
CA GLU A 126 1.83 -19.95 -9.28
C GLU A 126 0.44 -19.35 -9.53
N ASN A 127 0.08 -18.26 -8.84
CA ASN A 127 -1.15 -17.55 -9.12
C ASN A 127 -1.03 -16.85 -10.49
N SER A 128 -1.98 -17.12 -11.40
CA SER A 128 -1.99 -16.51 -12.74
C SER A 128 -2.12 -14.98 -12.71
N PHE A 129 -2.84 -14.44 -11.73
CA PHE A 129 -3.09 -12.99 -11.61
C PHE A 129 -2.64 -12.40 -10.26
N HIS A 130 -3.21 -12.85 -9.14
CA HIS A 130 -2.94 -12.31 -7.79
C HIS A 130 -1.54 -12.71 -7.27
N ASN A 131 -0.50 -12.19 -7.92
CA ASN A 131 0.92 -12.43 -7.65
C ASN A 131 1.64 -11.09 -7.42
N PHE A 132 2.96 -11.14 -7.20
CA PHE A 132 3.74 -9.95 -6.89
C PHE A 132 3.70 -8.89 -8.01
N LYS A 133 3.64 -9.32 -9.28
CA LYS A 133 3.59 -8.40 -10.43
C LYS A 133 2.31 -7.58 -10.45
N HIS A 134 1.17 -8.21 -10.13
CA HIS A 134 -0.11 -7.53 -9.97
C HIS A 134 -0.04 -6.44 -8.91
N VAL A 135 0.38 -6.77 -7.69
CA VAL A 135 0.38 -5.76 -6.60
C VAL A 135 1.41 -4.65 -6.81
N TRP A 136 2.51 -4.95 -7.51
CA TRP A 136 3.45 -3.93 -7.94
C TRP A 136 2.80 -2.98 -8.96
N SER A 137 2.03 -3.50 -9.94
CA SER A 137 1.33 -2.67 -10.93
C SER A 137 0.28 -1.75 -10.27
N VAL A 138 -0.39 -2.23 -9.22
CA VAL A 138 -1.32 -1.42 -8.42
C VAL A 138 -0.55 -0.31 -7.70
N MET A 139 0.58 -0.61 -7.06
CA MET A 139 1.42 0.39 -6.42
C MET A 139 1.93 1.45 -7.41
N HIS A 140 2.38 1.04 -8.60
CA HIS A 140 2.80 1.94 -9.68
C HIS A 140 1.63 2.81 -10.16
N THR A 141 0.44 2.23 -10.32
CA THR A 141 -0.77 2.99 -10.67
C THR A 141 -1.11 4.02 -9.59
N CYS A 142 -1.04 3.66 -8.31
CA CYS A 142 -1.19 4.61 -7.21
C CYS A 142 -0.16 5.75 -7.29
N PHE A 143 1.11 5.43 -7.59
CA PHE A 143 2.14 6.44 -7.83
C PHE A 143 1.74 7.41 -8.96
N GLN A 144 1.22 6.91 -10.09
CA GLN A 144 0.77 7.75 -11.20
C GLN A 144 -0.39 8.66 -10.80
N ILE A 145 -1.39 8.15 -10.08
CA ILE A 145 -2.53 8.94 -9.59
C ILE A 145 -2.04 10.07 -8.67
N LEU A 146 -1.14 9.75 -7.74
CA LEU A 146 -0.50 10.74 -6.87
C LEU A 146 0.28 11.77 -7.69
N TYR A 147 1.07 11.32 -8.67
CA TYR A 147 1.91 12.19 -9.50
C TYR A 147 1.08 13.19 -10.29
N HIS A 148 -0.09 12.76 -10.79
CA HIS A 148 -1.01 13.58 -11.57
C HIS A 148 -1.92 14.49 -10.72
N GLY A 149 -1.71 14.56 -9.39
CA GLY A 149 -2.24 15.65 -8.56
C GLY A 149 -2.95 15.21 -7.28
N ALA A 150 -3.19 13.91 -7.07
CA ALA A 150 -3.81 13.45 -5.84
C ALA A 150 -2.91 13.66 -4.60
N ASP A 151 -1.60 13.77 -4.79
CA ASP A 151 -0.63 14.06 -3.74
C ASP A 151 -0.89 15.40 -3.02
N LYS A 152 -1.54 16.37 -3.67
CA LYS A 152 -1.88 17.67 -3.09
C LYS A 152 -2.89 17.58 -1.95
N PHE A 153 -3.63 16.48 -1.85
CA PHE A 153 -4.68 16.27 -0.86
C PHE A 153 -4.27 15.33 0.26
N LEU A 154 -3.03 14.81 0.22
CA LEU A 154 -2.56 13.74 1.09
C LEU A 154 -1.31 14.16 1.84
N SER A 155 -1.26 13.85 3.13
CA SER A 155 -0.04 14.00 3.91
C SER A 155 1.01 12.95 3.48
N LYS A 156 2.26 13.13 3.90
CA LYS A 156 3.30 12.11 3.69
C LYS A 156 2.95 10.77 4.34
N LEU A 157 2.23 10.81 5.46
CA LEU A 157 1.77 9.60 6.14
C LEU A 157 0.70 8.87 5.31
N ASP A 158 -0.22 9.61 4.69
CA ASP A 158 -1.25 9.03 3.84
C ASP A 158 -0.64 8.43 2.56
N ILE A 159 0.35 9.10 1.95
CA ILE A 159 1.09 8.56 0.80
C ILE A 159 1.83 7.28 1.17
N LEU A 160 2.48 7.25 2.35
CA LEU A 160 3.10 6.04 2.87
C LEU A 160 2.07 4.91 3.07
N ALA A 161 0.91 5.23 3.63
CA ALA A 161 -0.18 4.27 3.82
C ALA A 161 -0.68 3.70 2.48
N VAL A 162 -0.82 4.54 1.45
CA VAL A 162 -1.20 4.12 0.09
C VAL A 162 -0.17 3.15 -0.50
N PHE A 163 1.12 3.46 -0.41
CA PHE A 163 2.16 2.55 -0.91
C PHE A 163 2.21 1.23 -0.16
N ILE A 164 2.13 1.24 1.18
CA ILE A 164 2.10 0.01 1.97
C ILE A 164 0.83 -0.79 1.67
N ALA A 165 -0.34 -0.17 1.59
CA ALA A 165 -1.60 -0.84 1.30
C ALA A 165 -1.59 -1.46 -0.11
N SER A 166 -1.18 -0.70 -1.13
CA SER A 166 -1.17 -1.16 -2.53
C SER A 166 -0.31 -2.41 -2.73
N ILE A 167 0.88 -2.48 -2.14
CA ILE A 167 1.77 -3.64 -2.27
C ILE A 167 1.34 -4.83 -1.39
N CYS A 168 0.49 -4.61 -0.38
CA CYS A 168 0.02 -5.62 0.57
C CYS A 168 -1.43 -6.08 0.36
N HIS A 169 -2.21 -5.43 -0.52
CA HIS A 169 -3.66 -5.61 -0.56
C HIS A 169 -4.14 -7.03 -0.87
N ASP A 170 -3.32 -7.83 -1.56
CA ASP A 170 -3.56 -9.23 -1.92
C ASP A 170 -2.55 -10.18 -1.26
N VAL A 171 -1.94 -9.80 -0.14
CA VAL A 171 -0.88 -10.60 0.49
C VAL A 171 -1.39 -12.01 0.86
N ARG A 172 -0.65 -13.06 0.46
CA ARG A 172 -1.03 -14.48 0.60
C ARG A 172 -2.34 -14.87 -0.11
N HIS A 173 -2.74 -14.17 -1.17
CA HIS A 173 -3.93 -14.52 -1.94
C HIS A 173 -3.91 -15.98 -2.43
N PRO A 174 -4.98 -16.77 -2.20
CA PRO A 174 -5.00 -18.19 -2.53
C PRO A 174 -5.21 -18.48 -4.02
N GLY A 175 -5.54 -17.46 -4.82
CA GLY A 175 -5.88 -17.58 -6.24
C GLY A 175 -7.37 -17.86 -6.50
N ASN A 176 -8.20 -17.84 -5.45
CA ASN A 176 -9.64 -18.07 -5.50
C ASN A 176 -10.43 -16.81 -5.14
N SER A 177 -11.72 -16.77 -5.46
CA SER A 177 -12.62 -15.68 -5.06
C SER A 177 -13.25 -15.90 -3.67
N ASN A 178 -13.76 -14.82 -3.07
CA ASN A 178 -14.56 -14.88 -1.82
C ASN A 178 -15.72 -15.90 -1.92
N ALA A 179 -16.38 -16.00 -3.08
CA ALA A 179 -17.47 -16.96 -3.31
C ALA A 179 -16.98 -18.41 -3.28
N PHE A 180 -15.81 -18.69 -3.86
CA PHE A 180 -15.22 -20.02 -3.84
C PHE A 180 -14.82 -20.42 -2.42
N GLU A 181 -14.10 -19.55 -1.70
CA GLU A 181 -13.67 -19.78 -0.31
C GLU A 181 -14.87 -20.06 0.63
N SER A 182 -15.99 -19.38 0.41
CA SER A 182 -17.26 -19.64 1.09
C SER A 182 -17.86 -21.00 0.72
N ALA A 183 -17.92 -21.33 -0.58
CA ALA A 183 -18.48 -22.59 -1.05
C ALA A 183 -17.74 -23.82 -0.47
N ILE A 184 -16.42 -23.74 -0.34
CA ILE A 184 -15.59 -24.82 0.21
C ILE A 184 -15.43 -24.77 1.74
N GLN A 185 -16.01 -23.76 2.40
CA GLN A 185 -15.84 -23.52 3.84
C GLN A 185 -14.37 -23.53 4.28
N SER A 186 -13.52 -22.81 3.55
CA SER A 186 -12.08 -22.78 3.79
C SER A 186 -11.72 -22.25 5.19
N ASP A 187 -10.49 -22.50 5.63
CA ASP A 187 -9.99 -21.96 6.91
C ASP A 187 -9.98 -20.43 6.93
N VAL A 188 -9.67 -19.80 5.79
CA VAL A 188 -9.73 -18.34 5.63
C VAL A 188 -11.17 -17.88 5.82
N TYR A 189 -12.13 -18.49 5.13
CA TYR A 189 -13.54 -18.15 5.27
C TYR A 189 -14.04 -18.33 6.70
N ARG A 190 -13.77 -19.48 7.33
CA ARG A 190 -14.22 -19.78 8.69
C ARG A 190 -13.64 -18.82 9.73
N THR A 191 -12.41 -18.35 9.52
CA THR A 191 -11.70 -17.47 10.46
C THR A 191 -12.12 -16.01 10.30
N TYR A 192 -12.29 -15.55 9.06
CA TYR A 192 -12.45 -14.12 8.75
C TYR A 192 -13.88 -13.72 8.38
N LYS A 193 -14.83 -14.65 8.22
CA LYS A 193 -16.24 -14.29 8.01
C LYS A 193 -16.79 -13.47 9.18
N ARG A 194 -17.59 -12.46 8.85
CA ARG A 194 -18.39 -11.67 9.79
C ARG A 194 -19.83 -11.68 9.31
N GLU A 195 -20.77 -11.53 10.23
CA GLU A 195 -22.18 -11.40 9.87
C GLU A 195 -22.36 -10.14 9.01
N ASN A 196 -23.11 -10.25 7.91
CA ASN A 196 -23.44 -9.15 6.99
C ASN A 196 -22.25 -8.49 6.25
N GLU A 197 -21.08 -9.14 6.15
CA GLU A 197 -19.94 -8.61 5.39
C GLU A 197 -19.37 -9.64 4.38
N VAL A 198 -19.11 -9.19 3.15
CA VAL A 198 -18.64 -10.03 2.03
C VAL A 198 -17.13 -9.94 1.74
N CYS A 199 -16.39 -9.12 2.50
CA CYS A 199 -14.96 -8.83 2.31
C CYS A 199 -14.02 -9.80 3.06
N VAL A 200 -14.19 -11.11 2.89
CA VAL A 200 -13.45 -12.13 3.66
C VAL A 200 -11.95 -12.11 3.35
N LEU A 201 -11.58 -12.14 2.08
CA LEU A 201 -10.19 -12.12 1.62
C LEU A 201 -9.51 -10.79 1.97
N GLU A 202 -10.19 -9.67 1.77
CA GLU A 202 -9.65 -8.34 2.08
C GLU A 202 -9.37 -8.21 3.59
N ARG A 203 -10.24 -8.76 4.44
CA ARG A 203 -10.00 -8.83 5.90
C ARG A 203 -8.82 -9.72 6.24
N TYR A 204 -8.67 -10.83 5.53
CA TYR A 204 -7.51 -11.69 5.66
C TYR A 204 -6.21 -10.96 5.28
N HIS A 205 -6.17 -10.28 4.13
CA HIS A 205 -5.00 -9.49 3.69
C HIS A 205 -4.67 -8.36 4.66
N ALA A 206 -5.68 -7.64 5.16
CA ALA A 206 -5.53 -6.59 6.16
C ALA A 206 -4.96 -7.12 7.48
N SER A 207 -5.39 -8.31 7.93
CA SER A 207 -4.89 -8.94 9.16
C SER A 207 -3.44 -9.45 9.03
N ILE A 208 -3.09 -10.04 7.88
CA ILE A 208 -1.70 -10.42 7.60
C ILE A 208 -0.80 -9.18 7.57
N THR A 209 -1.27 -8.10 6.95
CA THR A 209 -0.52 -6.83 6.86
C THR A 209 -0.31 -6.20 8.24
N GLU A 210 -1.34 -6.16 9.08
CA GLU A 210 -1.22 -5.71 10.48
C GLU A 210 -0.19 -6.54 11.25
N THR A 211 -0.26 -7.87 11.12
CA THR A 211 0.69 -8.78 11.78
C THR A 211 2.12 -8.46 11.37
N LEU A 212 2.35 -8.25 10.07
CA LEU A 212 3.67 -7.94 9.52
C LEU A 212 4.20 -6.59 10.01
N LEU A 213 3.38 -5.54 9.95
CA LEU A 213 3.74 -4.20 10.46
C LEU A 213 3.94 -4.20 11.98
N SER A 214 3.36 -5.18 12.67
CA SER A 214 3.48 -5.35 14.12
C SER A 214 4.69 -6.16 14.56
N GLN A 215 5.41 -6.83 13.66
CA GLN A 215 6.61 -7.60 14.01
C GLN A 215 7.73 -6.67 14.48
N GLU A 216 8.50 -7.12 15.47
CA GLU A 216 9.62 -6.34 16.05
C GLU A 216 10.61 -5.89 14.96
N TRP A 217 11.03 -6.80 14.08
CA TRP A 217 11.93 -6.42 12.98
C TRP A 217 11.36 -5.30 12.10
N CYS A 218 10.05 -5.29 11.81
CA CYS A 218 9.46 -4.25 10.97
C CYS A 218 9.34 -2.92 11.74
N LYS A 219 8.99 -3.00 13.04
CA LYS A 219 8.95 -1.85 13.95
C LYS A 219 10.34 -1.23 14.14
N ASP A 220 11.37 -2.04 14.26
CA ASP A 220 12.71 -1.62 14.65
C ASP A 220 13.58 -1.25 13.43
N ILE A 221 13.21 -1.72 12.24
CA ILE A 221 13.95 -1.45 10.99
C ILE A 221 13.24 -0.37 10.16
N LEU A 222 11.95 -0.53 9.89
CA LEU A 222 11.21 0.41 9.05
C LEU A 222 10.57 1.51 9.91
N LEU A 223 9.78 1.17 10.93
CA LEU A 223 8.97 2.14 11.68
C LEU A 223 9.61 2.62 12.99
N TYR A 224 10.95 2.64 13.05
CA TYR A 224 11.67 2.80 14.31
C TYR A 224 11.50 4.20 14.93
N ASN A 225 11.37 5.22 14.08
CA ASN A 225 11.10 6.60 14.52
C ASN A 225 9.63 6.89 14.80
N PHE A 226 8.72 5.95 14.53
CA PHE A 226 7.30 6.21 14.71
C PHE A 226 6.95 6.05 16.18
N SER A 227 6.24 7.05 16.73
CA SER A 227 5.60 6.88 18.03
C SER A 227 4.57 5.73 17.98
N PRO A 228 4.24 5.09 19.11
CA PRO A 228 3.21 4.05 19.15
C PRO A 228 1.87 4.50 18.54
N VAL A 229 1.49 5.75 18.77
CA VAL A 229 0.27 6.35 18.21
C VAL A 229 0.35 6.49 16.69
N MET A 230 1.46 6.99 16.16
CA MET A 230 1.66 7.09 14.71
C MET A 230 1.64 5.71 14.04
N ARG A 231 2.24 4.69 14.65
CA ARG A 231 2.19 3.31 14.13
C ARG A 231 0.77 2.77 14.10
N ALA A 232 0.01 2.96 15.18
CA ALA A 232 -1.38 2.53 15.25
C ALA A 232 -2.23 3.23 14.17
N ASN A 233 -2.03 4.54 13.98
CA ASN A 233 -2.73 5.30 12.94
C ASN A 233 -2.37 4.81 11.54
N LEU A 234 -1.08 4.59 11.24
CA LEU A 234 -0.63 4.04 9.96
C LEU A 234 -1.26 2.68 9.68
N ILE A 235 -1.21 1.75 10.65
CA ILE A 235 -1.78 0.41 10.51
C ILE A 235 -3.29 0.51 10.24
N LYS A 236 -4.01 1.34 11.00
CA LYS A 236 -5.45 1.54 10.82
C LYS A 236 -5.79 2.09 9.43
N GLN A 237 -5.01 3.06 8.93
CA GLN A 237 -5.18 3.60 7.57
C GLN A 237 -4.91 2.52 6.50
N VAL A 238 -3.82 1.76 6.64
CA VAL A 238 -3.49 0.68 5.70
C VAL A 238 -4.61 -0.37 5.67
N GLN A 239 -5.12 -0.79 6.83
CA GLN A 239 -6.25 -1.71 6.90
C GLN A 239 -7.49 -1.14 6.23
N PHE A 240 -7.82 0.13 6.48
CA PHE A 240 -8.96 0.78 5.84
C PHE A 240 -8.86 0.77 4.31
N ILE A 241 -7.69 1.09 3.76
CA ILE A 241 -7.45 1.08 2.31
C ILE A 241 -7.60 -0.34 1.74
N ILE A 242 -7.00 -1.35 2.36
CA ILE A 242 -7.10 -2.75 1.92
C ILE A 242 -8.56 -3.24 1.98
N MET A 243 -9.29 -2.93 3.05
CA MET A 243 -10.71 -3.30 3.18
C MET A 243 -11.61 -2.63 2.13
N GLY A 244 -11.13 -1.56 1.49
CA GLY A 244 -11.81 -0.84 0.41
C GLY A 244 -11.61 -1.45 -0.98
N THR A 245 -10.73 -2.45 -1.14
CA THR A 245 -10.51 -3.11 -2.45
C THR A 245 -11.57 -4.16 -2.78
N ASP A 246 -12.46 -4.48 -1.84
CA ASP A 246 -13.60 -5.36 -2.09
C ASP A 246 -14.52 -4.73 -3.14
N MET A 247 -14.58 -5.36 -4.31
CA MET A 247 -15.39 -4.90 -5.43
C MET A 247 -16.89 -4.87 -5.12
N ALA A 248 -17.37 -5.61 -4.12
CA ALA A 248 -18.75 -5.51 -3.66
C ALA A 248 -19.08 -4.15 -3.03
N LYS A 249 -18.09 -3.45 -2.48
CA LYS A 249 -18.22 -2.08 -1.93
C LYS A 249 -18.03 -1.00 -2.98
N HIS A 250 -17.41 -1.32 -4.11
CA HIS A 250 -17.05 -0.33 -5.13
C HIS A 250 -18.25 0.49 -5.62
N HIS A 251 -19.40 -0.14 -5.83
CA HIS A 251 -20.61 0.55 -6.28
C HIS A 251 -21.03 1.68 -5.31
N TYR A 252 -21.01 1.39 -4.01
CA TYR A 252 -21.34 2.36 -2.97
C TYR A 252 -20.33 3.51 -2.91
N LEU A 253 -19.04 3.20 -3.03
CA LEU A 253 -17.99 4.22 -3.03
C LEU A 253 -18.11 5.18 -4.23
N VAL A 254 -18.43 4.65 -5.41
CA VAL A 254 -18.64 5.46 -6.62
C VAL A 254 -19.86 6.37 -6.48
N THR A 255 -20.92 5.95 -5.79
CA THR A 255 -22.09 6.80 -5.56
C THR A 255 -21.82 7.95 -4.59
N GLU A 256 -20.99 7.75 -3.57
CA GLU A 256 -20.65 8.80 -2.59
C GLU A 256 -19.72 9.88 -3.15
N VAL A 257 -18.92 9.55 -4.18
CA VAL A 257 -17.94 10.48 -4.78
C VAL A 257 -18.54 11.33 -5.92
N ARG A 258 -19.77 11.02 -6.37
CA ARG A 258 -20.49 11.77 -7.41
C ARG A 258 -21.20 12.99 -6.85
#